data_AF-A0A817JAM3-F1
#
_entry.id   AF-A0A817JAM3-F1
#
_cell.length_a   1.000
_cell.length_b   1.000
_cell.length_c   1.000
_cell.angle_alpha   90.00
_cell.angle_beta   90.00
_cell.angle_gamma   90.00
#
_symmetry.space_group_name_H-M   'P 1'
#
loop_
_entity.id
_entity.type
_entity.pdbx_description
1 polymer ?
#
loop_
_entity_poly.entity_id
_entity_poly.type
_entity_poly.pdbx_seq_one_letter_code
_entity_poly.pdbx_strand_id
1 'polypeptide(L)'
;MSSKVSVNLDEFATDEATLNSIIAELLKPNPQFWIDRIKKQVNLATFRFAFRPLFVDNKYQLPLTQPSHWHIVLHENPKHHHSIGGHDLVYVSYTWSTHILSDYESPGISEPQLGNIGGQWVEPFILPADPYNLIQRTGYACMDEVGNSGFSNGKRGFCIQSTGRQANAEWSPTWSPFYSCTYQGNSPGWTVRICESSVVLNTGVACDYDTALGNEVIKPSSEHVIQFICPSYRDPLEPGGLYSIYTAPIMEQLVHAEVTITCVQNN
;
A
#
# COMPACT_ATOMS: atom_id res chain seq x y z
N MET A 1 2.56 22.41 -4.18
CA MET A 1 1.45 22.69 -3.25
C MET A 1 1.87 22.13 -1.89
N SER A 2 1.62 22.81 -0.78
CA SER A 2 2.01 22.34 0.55
C SER A 2 0.85 21.59 1.21
N SER A 3 1.12 20.37 1.68
CA SER A 3 0.19 19.50 2.42
C SER A 3 0.50 19.54 3.92
N LYS A 4 -0.43 19.06 4.75
CA LYS A 4 -0.24 18.98 6.20
C LYS A 4 -0.48 17.57 6.71
N VAL A 5 0.34 17.17 7.67
CA VAL A 5 0.11 15.97 8.48
C VAL A 5 0.11 16.36 9.96
N SER A 6 -0.68 15.69 10.77
CA SER A 6 -0.89 16.07 12.17
C SER A 6 -1.03 14.87 13.10
N VAL A 7 -0.99 15.19 14.40
CA VAL A 7 -1.50 14.37 15.50
C VAL A 7 -2.77 15.04 16.00
N ASN A 8 -3.88 14.31 16.05
CA ASN A 8 -5.13 14.77 16.64
C ASN A 8 -5.09 14.58 18.15
N LEU A 9 -5.21 15.69 18.88
CA LEU A 9 -5.11 15.72 20.34
C LEU A 9 -6.44 15.40 21.02
N ASP A 10 -7.56 15.46 20.30
CA ASP A 10 -8.91 15.26 20.86
C ASP A 10 -9.11 13.86 21.47
N GLU A 11 -8.41 12.86 20.95
CA GLU A 11 -8.47 11.47 21.43
C GLU A 11 -7.66 11.26 22.73
N PHE A 12 -6.78 12.21 23.07
CA PHE A 12 -6.02 12.18 24.32
C PHE A 12 -6.87 12.83 25.42
N ALA A 13 -7.86 12.08 25.92
CA ALA A 13 -8.74 12.49 27.02
C ALA A 13 -8.02 12.45 28.38
N THR A 14 -6.92 13.19 28.48
CA THR A 14 -6.12 13.32 29.69
C THR A 14 -6.17 14.75 30.19
N ASP A 15 -5.94 14.95 31.48
CA ASP A 15 -5.86 16.25 32.12
C ASP A 15 -4.90 17.22 31.38
N GLU A 16 -5.07 18.52 31.63
CA GLU A 16 -4.30 19.58 30.97
C GLU A 16 -2.78 19.41 31.10
N ALA A 17 -2.28 18.89 32.22
CA ALA A 17 -0.84 18.70 32.40
C ALA A 17 -0.30 17.59 31.48
N THR A 18 -1.05 16.50 31.34
CA THR A 18 -0.71 15.42 30.40
C THR A 18 -0.75 15.89 28.94
N LEU A 19 -1.81 16.62 28.55
CA LEU A 19 -1.94 17.18 27.20
C LEU A 19 -0.77 18.11 26.85
N ASN A 20 -0.42 19.02 27.78
CA ASN A 20 0.71 19.94 27.60
C ASN A 20 2.05 19.20 27.47
N SER A 21 2.23 18.09 28.19
CA SER A 21 3.43 17.24 28.07
C SER A 21 3.52 16.58 26.69
N ILE A 22 2.40 16.05 26.17
CA ILE A 22 2.32 15.47 24.82
C ILE A 22 2.65 16.52 23.76
N ILE A 23 2.03 17.71 23.85
CA ILE A 23 2.31 18.82 22.93
C ILE A 23 3.80 19.18 22.97
N ALA A 24 4.37 19.33 24.16
CA ALA A 24 5.79 19.66 24.31
C ALA A 24 6.71 18.60 23.67
N GLU A 25 6.36 17.32 23.74
CA GLU A 25 7.10 16.25 23.06
C GLU A 25 6.98 16.34 21.54
N LEU A 26 5.75 16.52 21.03
CA LEU A 26 5.49 16.62 19.58
C LEU A 26 6.12 17.85 18.92
N LEU A 27 6.36 18.91 19.69
CA LEU A 27 7.03 20.12 19.22
C LEU A 27 8.56 19.99 19.14
N LYS A 28 9.16 18.92 19.69
CA LYS A 28 10.60 18.69 19.57
C LYS A 28 10.99 18.39 18.11
N PRO A 29 12.18 18.82 17.64
CA PRO A 29 12.67 18.46 16.32
C PRO A 29 12.86 16.94 16.17
N ASN A 30 11.92 16.28 15.51
CA ASN A 30 12.00 14.87 15.14
C ASN A 30 11.52 14.66 13.70
N PRO A 31 12.36 14.97 12.70
CA PRO A 31 11.96 14.86 11.29
C PRO A 31 11.50 13.45 10.90
N GLN A 32 12.12 12.41 11.47
CA GLN A 32 11.82 11.02 11.13
C GLN A 32 10.39 10.64 11.55
N PHE A 33 9.96 11.02 12.76
CA PHE A 33 8.59 10.82 13.23
C PHE A 33 7.56 11.40 12.25
N TRP A 34 7.80 12.62 11.77
CA TRP A 34 6.91 13.28 10.83
C TRP A 34 6.98 12.66 9.43
N ILE A 35 8.15 12.26 8.94
CA ILE A 35 8.32 11.58 7.66
C ILE A 35 7.58 10.24 7.65
N ASP A 36 7.66 9.44 8.70
CA ASP A 36 6.97 8.15 8.79
C ASP A 36 5.46 8.34 8.80
N ARG A 37 4.99 9.39 9.49
CA ARG A 37 3.58 9.77 9.48
C ARG A 37 3.11 10.25 8.10
N ILE A 38 3.91 11.03 7.38
CA ILE A 38 3.61 11.42 5.99
C ILE A 38 3.53 10.18 5.11
N LYS A 39 4.46 9.25 5.23
CA LYS A 39 4.43 7.99 4.47
C LYS A 39 3.14 7.22 4.75
N LYS A 40 2.73 7.11 6.02
CA LYS A 40 1.45 6.48 6.39
C LYS A 40 0.27 7.22 5.75
N GLN A 41 0.25 8.54 5.78
CA GLN A 41 -0.81 9.36 5.17
C GLN A 41 -0.90 9.15 3.65
N VAL A 42 0.22 9.22 2.94
CA VAL A 42 0.29 8.99 1.48
C VAL A 42 -0.13 7.57 1.13
N ASN A 43 0.26 6.57 1.93
CA ASN A 43 -0.15 5.17 1.75
C ASN A 43 -1.67 4.97 1.75
N LEU A 44 -2.44 5.84 2.43
CA LEU A 44 -3.91 5.77 2.40
C LEU A 44 -4.49 6.04 1.00
N ALA A 45 -3.73 6.70 0.12
CA ALA A 45 -4.13 6.94 -1.25
C ALA A 45 -3.92 5.72 -2.17
N THR A 46 -3.32 4.62 -1.69
CA THR A 46 -3.05 3.42 -2.52
C THR A 46 -4.30 2.93 -3.24
N PHE A 47 -5.38 2.70 -2.49
CA PHE A 47 -6.66 2.27 -3.09
C PHE A 47 -7.28 3.35 -3.98
N ARG A 48 -7.16 4.62 -3.58
CA ARG A 48 -7.66 5.74 -4.38
C ARG A 48 -7.00 5.79 -5.76
N PHE A 49 -5.70 5.51 -5.84
CA PHE A 49 -4.93 5.47 -7.07
C PHE A 49 -5.16 4.17 -7.88
N ALA A 50 -5.34 3.04 -7.20
CA ALA A 50 -5.66 1.75 -7.81
C ALA A 50 -7.08 1.70 -8.39
N PHE A 51 -8.00 2.46 -7.81
CA PHE A 51 -9.39 2.54 -8.25
C PHE A 51 -9.76 3.95 -8.72
N ARG A 52 -8.76 4.74 -9.13
CA ARG A 52 -8.93 6.09 -9.67
C ARG A 52 -10.04 6.20 -10.74
N PRO A 53 -10.19 5.24 -11.69
CA PRO A 53 -11.29 5.28 -12.66
C PRO A 53 -12.70 5.30 -12.06
N LEU A 54 -12.89 4.73 -10.85
CA LEU A 54 -14.20 4.67 -10.19
C LEU A 54 -14.62 6.02 -9.61
N PHE A 55 -13.70 6.98 -9.52
CA PHE A 55 -13.93 8.22 -8.82
C PHE A 55 -13.63 9.48 -9.62
N VAL A 56 -12.94 9.35 -10.77
CA VAL A 56 -12.58 10.45 -11.64
C VAL A 56 -12.76 10.00 -13.08
N ASP A 57 -13.65 10.67 -13.80
CA ASP A 57 -13.89 10.39 -15.21
C ASP A 57 -12.63 10.61 -16.05
N ASN A 58 -12.45 9.79 -17.10
CA ASN A 58 -11.35 9.89 -18.06
C ASN A 58 -9.95 9.79 -17.44
N LYS A 59 -9.82 9.13 -16.28
CA LYS A 59 -8.53 8.80 -15.66
C LYS A 59 -8.42 7.29 -15.50
N TYR A 60 -7.21 6.78 -15.69
CA TYR A 60 -6.92 5.38 -15.36
C TYR A 60 -6.16 5.27 -14.03
N GLN A 61 -5.85 4.03 -13.64
CA GLN A 61 -5.03 3.76 -12.46
C GLN A 61 -3.72 4.54 -12.52
N LEU A 62 -3.28 5.07 -11.39
CA LEU A 62 -1.96 5.70 -11.26
C LEU A 62 -1.32 5.24 -9.95
N PRO A 63 -1.03 3.93 -9.82
CA PRO A 63 -0.64 3.31 -8.57
C PRO A 63 0.64 3.95 -8.03
N LEU A 64 0.66 4.15 -6.72
CA LEU A 64 1.82 4.67 -6.00
C LEU A 64 3.05 3.81 -6.26
N THR A 65 4.21 4.45 -6.39
CA THR A 65 5.50 3.77 -6.36
C THR A 65 5.83 3.33 -4.93
N GLN A 66 6.87 2.50 -4.79
CA GLN A 66 7.44 2.21 -3.47
C GLN A 66 7.83 3.47 -2.68
N PRO A 67 7.68 3.44 -1.34
CA PRO A 67 8.08 4.55 -0.47
C PRO A 67 9.55 4.98 -0.57
N SER A 68 10.43 4.08 -1.00
CA SER A 68 11.86 4.37 -1.26
C SER A 68 12.08 5.39 -2.38
N HIS A 69 11.11 5.56 -3.29
CA HIS A 69 11.16 6.52 -4.39
C HIS A 69 10.41 7.82 -4.10
N TRP A 70 9.96 8.02 -2.86
CA TRP A 70 9.23 9.22 -2.48
C TRP A 70 10.20 10.29 -1.99
N HIS A 71 10.01 11.50 -2.50
CA HIS A 71 10.72 12.67 -2.04
C HIS A 71 9.79 13.48 -1.12
N ILE A 72 10.19 13.61 0.15
CA ILE A 72 9.43 14.32 1.17
C ILE A 72 10.29 15.47 1.67
N VAL A 73 9.73 16.68 1.63
CA VAL A 73 10.36 17.89 2.15
C VAL A 73 9.47 18.47 3.24
N LEU A 74 10.01 18.60 4.45
CA LEU A 74 9.37 19.34 5.54
C LEU A 74 9.70 20.83 5.39
N HIS A 75 8.70 21.70 5.46
CA HIS A 75 8.88 23.15 5.25
C HIS A 75 9.10 23.92 6.56
N GLU A 76 8.72 23.33 7.69
CA GLU A 76 8.72 23.99 8.98
C GLU A 76 8.85 23.00 10.13
N ASN A 77 9.27 23.52 11.29
CA ASN A 77 9.18 22.80 12.55
C ASN A 77 7.71 22.55 12.91
N PRO A 78 7.40 21.50 13.69
CA PRO A 78 6.06 21.23 14.16
C PRO A 78 5.47 22.43 14.89
N LYS A 79 4.19 22.68 14.64
CA LYS A 79 3.39 23.76 15.22
C LYS A 79 2.16 23.18 15.89
N HIS A 80 1.89 23.64 17.10
CA HIS A 80 0.60 23.41 17.75
C HIS A 80 -0.37 24.49 17.27
N HIS A 81 -1.59 24.09 16.91
CA HIS A 81 -2.60 25.03 16.47
C HIS A 81 -3.96 24.66 17.04
N HIS A 82 -4.61 25.69 17.56
CA HIS A 82 -5.80 25.56 18.39
C HIS A 82 -7.08 25.17 17.63
N SER A 83 -7.06 24.99 16.30
CA SER A 83 -8.20 24.41 15.55
C SER A 83 -7.91 24.18 14.06
N ILE A 84 -7.91 22.94 13.57
CA ILE A 84 -8.17 22.66 12.14
C ILE A 84 -9.47 21.88 12.05
N GLY A 85 -10.49 22.50 11.44
CA GLY A 85 -11.81 21.88 11.32
C GLY A 85 -12.51 21.63 12.67
N GLY A 86 -12.15 22.40 13.71
CA GLY A 86 -12.67 22.21 15.07
C GLY A 86 -11.83 21.30 15.98
N HIS A 87 -10.79 20.64 15.44
CA HIS A 87 -9.94 19.70 16.18
C HIS A 87 -8.62 20.34 16.64
N ASP A 88 -8.13 19.98 17.83
CA ASP A 88 -6.84 20.46 18.35
C ASP A 88 -5.69 19.58 17.84
N LEU A 89 -4.69 20.18 17.19
CA LEU A 89 -3.69 19.44 16.44
C LEU A 89 -2.27 20.01 16.62
N VAL A 90 -1.29 19.11 16.67
CA VAL A 90 0.11 19.45 16.31
C VAL A 90 0.35 18.98 14.88
N TYR A 91 0.89 19.84 14.02
CA TYR A 91 1.09 19.54 12.60
C TYR A 91 2.44 20.01 12.06
N VAL A 92 2.83 19.43 10.92
CA VAL A 92 3.90 19.94 10.05
C VAL A 92 3.36 20.12 8.63
N SER A 93 3.88 21.13 7.93
CA SER A 93 3.65 21.29 6.49
C SER A 93 4.75 20.59 5.69
N TYR A 94 4.37 19.91 4.61
CA TYR A 94 5.28 19.15 3.78
C TYR A 94 4.94 19.27 2.28
N THR A 95 5.89 18.89 1.43
CA THR A 95 5.64 18.51 0.03
C THR A 95 6.04 17.06 -0.15
N TRP A 96 5.21 16.30 -0.85
CA TRP A 96 5.53 14.96 -1.33
C TRP A 96 5.52 14.94 -2.85
N SER A 97 6.50 14.27 -3.43
CA SER A 97 6.51 13.95 -4.86
C SER A 97 7.12 12.57 -5.08
N THR A 98 6.83 11.99 -6.23
CA THR A 98 7.52 10.79 -6.71
C THR A 98 7.72 10.87 -8.22
N HIS A 99 8.73 10.15 -8.70
CA HIS A 99 9.00 10.02 -10.12
C HIS A 99 8.51 8.66 -10.59
N ILE A 100 7.73 8.67 -11.67
CA ILE A 100 7.24 7.45 -12.29
C ILE A 100 8.15 7.14 -13.47
N LEU A 101 8.90 6.04 -13.37
CA LEU A 101 9.61 5.42 -14.49
C LEU A 101 8.75 4.25 -14.94
N SER A 102 8.16 4.32 -16.14
CA SER A 102 7.19 3.36 -16.68
C SER A 102 7.47 3.11 -18.16
N ASP A 103 6.70 2.23 -18.80
CA ASP A 103 6.65 2.16 -20.26
C ASP A 103 6.20 3.49 -20.87
N TYR A 104 6.43 3.64 -22.18
CA TYR A 104 6.19 4.89 -22.88
C TYR A 104 4.71 5.29 -22.98
N GLU A 105 3.80 4.33 -23.14
CA GLU A 105 2.40 4.62 -23.50
C GLU A 105 1.50 4.78 -22.27
N SER A 106 1.66 3.94 -21.25
CA SER A 106 0.71 3.87 -20.14
C SER A 106 0.58 5.16 -19.32
N PRO A 107 1.64 5.97 -19.06
CA PRO A 107 1.50 7.20 -18.28
C PRO A 107 0.53 8.18 -18.93
N GLY A 108 0.58 8.34 -20.26
CA GLY A 108 -0.32 9.22 -21.00
C GLY A 108 -1.75 8.72 -21.07
N ILE A 109 -1.95 7.40 -21.04
CA ILE A 109 -3.28 6.78 -20.90
C ILE A 109 -3.86 7.10 -19.53
N SER A 110 -3.07 6.92 -18.46
CA SER A 110 -3.50 7.17 -17.08
C SER A 110 -3.74 8.64 -16.77
N GLU A 111 -2.80 9.48 -17.20
CA GLU A 111 -2.81 10.91 -16.99
C GLU A 111 -2.19 11.58 -18.23
N PRO A 112 -2.98 12.24 -19.09
CA PRO A 112 -2.47 12.87 -20.31
C PRO A 112 -1.29 13.83 -20.08
N GLN A 113 -1.22 14.49 -18.91
CA GLN A 113 -0.10 15.37 -18.57
C GLN A 113 1.22 14.63 -18.32
N LEU A 114 1.17 13.34 -18.02
CA LEU A 114 2.33 12.46 -17.87
C LEU A 114 2.72 11.76 -19.18
N GLY A 115 1.99 11.99 -20.28
CA GLY A 115 2.27 11.36 -21.59
C GLY A 115 3.57 11.81 -22.26
N ASN A 116 4.15 12.92 -21.80
CA ASN A 116 5.48 13.36 -22.23
C ASN A 116 6.51 13.04 -21.16
N ILE A 117 7.73 12.65 -21.58
CA ILE A 117 8.87 12.51 -20.67
C ILE A 117 9.10 13.83 -19.93
N GLY A 118 9.17 13.78 -18.60
CA GLY A 118 9.29 14.97 -17.74
C GLY A 118 7.97 15.69 -17.46
N GLY A 119 6.85 15.18 -17.97
CA GLY A 119 5.50 15.63 -17.61
C GLY A 119 5.27 15.58 -16.10
N GLN A 120 4.47 16.50 -15.60
CA GLN A 120 4.17 16.63 -14.17
C GLN A 120 2.67 16.73 -13.98
N TRP A 121 2.18 16.13 -12.91
CA TRP A 121 0.78 16.19 -12.51
C TRP A 121 0.69 16.35 -10.99
N VAL A 122 -0.20 17.25 -10.56
CA VAL A 122 -0.52 17.43 -9.14
C VAL A 122 -1.87 16.78 -8.90
N GLU A 123 -1.85 15.67 -8.17
CA GLU A 123 -3.07 14.93 -7.86
C GLU A 123 -3.85 15.62 -6.71
N PRO A 124 -5.12 16.02 -6.93
CA PRO A 124 -5.90 16.72 -5.92
C PRO A 124 -6.56 15.73 -4.96
N PHE A 125 -5.88 15.41 -3.86
CA PHE A 125 -6.44 14.57 -2.80
C PHE A 125 -6.64 15.30 -1.48
N ILE A 126 -7.68 14.88 -0.78
CA ILE A 126 -7.92 15.22 0.62
C ILE A 126 -7.64 13.96 1.42
N LEU A 127 -6.54 13.98 2.16
CA LEU A 127 -6.18 12.90 3.06
C LEU A 127 -6.47 13.32 4.51
N PRO A 128 -6.80 12.39 5.40
CA PRO A 128 -6.97 12.68 6.82
C PRO A 128 -5.71 13.32 7.39
N ALA A 129 -5.85 14.39 8.16
CA ALA A 129 -4.72 15.10 8.74
C ALA A 129 -3.91 14.19 9.69
N ASP A 130 -4.59 13.39 10.52
CA ASP A 130 -3.99 12.32 11.33
C ASP A 130 -4.19 10.94 10.67
N PRO A 131 -3.14 10.31 10.13
CA PRO A 131 -3.26 9.01 9.46
C PRO A 131 -3.25 7.80 10.42
N TYR A 132 -3.07 8.01 11.72
CA TYR A 132 -3.08 6.95 12.74
C TYR A 132 -4.38 6.93 13.53
N ASN A 133 -4.96 8.09 13.82
CA ASN A 133 -6.28 8.21 14.46
C ASN A 133 -7.40 8.11 13.43
N LEU A 134 -7.33 7.06 12.61
CA LEU A 134 -8.41 6.65 11.73
C LEU A 134 -9.23 5.61 12.46
N ILE A 135 -10.36 6.03 13.04
CA ILE A 135 -11.43 5.07 13.32
C ILE A 135 -11.94 4.65 11.95
N GLN A 136 -11.42 3.53 11.46
CA GLN A 136 -11.86 2.93 10.21
C GLN A 136 -13.31 2.45 10.41
N ARG A 137 -14.30 3.35 10.21
CA ARG A 137 -15.72 2.99 10.13
C ARG A 137 -16.06 2.16 8.88
N THR A 138 -15.11 2.01 7.97
CA THR A 138 -15.19 1.06 6.85
C THR A 138 -14.33 -0.15 7.16
N GLY A 139 -14.83 -0.99 8.06
CA GLY A 139 -14.30 -2.33 8.22
C GLY A 139 -14.33 -3.05 6.88
N TYR A 140 -13.16 -3.23 6.28
CA TYR A 140 -12.83 -4.50 5.63
C TYR A 140 -12.47 -5.52 6.72
N ALA A 141 -13.29 -5.58 7.77
CA ALA A 141 -13.25 -6.62 8.78
C ALA A 141 -13.91 -7.85 8.15
N CYS A 142 -13.13 -8.61 7.39
CA CYS A 142 -13.48 -9.91 6.82
C CYS A 142 -14.62 -9.91 5.78
N MET A 143 -14.32 -10.26 4.50
CA MET A 143 -15.31 -10.50 3.41
C MET A 143 -15.95 -9.17 2.92
N ASP A 144 -16.20 -8.83 1.65
CA ASP A 144 -16.37 -9.52 0.37
C ASP A 144 -16.86 -8.39 -0.60
N GLU A 145 -16.34 -8.29 -1.83
CA GLU A 145 -16.87 -7.31 -2.82
C GLU A 145 -18.20 -7.76 -3.48
N VAL A 146 -18.78 -8.91 -3.11
CA VAL A 146 -20.03 -9.44 -3.65
C VAL A 146 -20.80 -10.24 -2.59
N GLY A 147 -21.48 -9.52 -1.70
CA GLY A 147 -22.17 -10.05 -0.52
C GLY A 147 -22.65 -11.51 -0.57
N ASN A 148 -22.05 -12.35 0.28
CA ASN A 148 -22.75 -13.48 0.86
C ASN A 148 -22.21 -13.85 2.26
N SER A 149 -22.97 -13.45 3.28
CA SER A 149 -22.75 -13.83 4.68
C SER A 149 -23.09 -15.31 4.91
N GLY A 150 -22.07 -16.15 4.91
CA GLY A 150 -22.16 -17.55 5.34
C GLY A 150 -20.77 -18.16 5.48
N PHE A 151 -20.26 -18.25 6.71
CA PHE A 151 -19.03 -19.02 7.00
C PHE A 151 -19.34 -20.52 6.85
N SER A 152 -19.29 -21.01 5.62
CA SER A 152 -19.06 -22.43 5.33
C SER A 152 -17.59 -22.62 4.97
N ASN A 153 -17.03 -23.80 5.29
CA ASN A 153 -15.68 -24.24 4.90
C ASN A 153 -15.57 -24.46 3.38
N GLY A 154 -15.89 -23.43 2.59
CA GLY A 154 -15.78 -23.42 1.14
C GLY A 154 -14.44 -22.83 0.73
N LYS A 155 -13.83 -23.43 -0.30
CA LYS A 155 -12.74 -22.80 -1.05
C LYS A 155 -13.26 -21.47 -1.61
N ARG A 156 -12.79 -20.33 -1.08
CA ARG A 156 -13.18 -19.02 -1.58
C ARG A 156 -12.47 -18.78 -2.91
N GLY A 157 -13.25 -18.61 -3.97
CA GLY A 157 -12.74 -18.03 -5.21
C GLY A 157 -12.46 -16.54 -4.98
N PHE A 158 -11.29 -16.07 -5.39
CA PHE A 158 -10.97 -14.65 -5.43
C PHE A 158 -10.76 -14.24 -6.88
N CYS A 159 -11.14 -13.01 -7.22
CA CYS A 159 -10.76 -12.44 -8.50
C CYS A 159 -9.37 -11.81 -8.38
N ILE A 160 -8.67 -11.70 -9.51
CA ILE A 160 -7.28 -11.30 -9.53
C ILE A 160 -7.13 -9.98 -10.26
N GLN A 161 -6.60 -8.98 -9.56
CA GLN A 161 -6.47 -7.62 -10.05
C GLN A 161 -5.10 -6.98 -9.71
N SER A 162 -4.65 -6.09 -10.59
CA SER A 162 -3.46 -5.25 -10.40
C SER A 162 -3.78 -4.02 -9.54
N THR A 163 -3.60 -4.11 -8.21
CA THR A 163 -4.00 -3.05 -7.26
C THR A 163 -2.87 -2.20 -6.69
N GLY A 164 -1.59 -2.51 -6.93
CA GLY A 164 -0.48 -1.69 -6.41
C GLY A 164 0.85 -1.92 -7.14
N ARG A 165 1.62 -0.84 -7.36
CA ARG A 165 2.82 -0.85 -8.20
C ARG A 165 4.09 -0.90 -7.36
N GLN A 166 4.74 -2.05 -7.43
CA GLN A 166 5.87 -2.36 -6.57
C GLN A 166 7.21 -2.19 -7.29
N ALA A 167 7.24 -2.17 -8.62
CA ALA A 167 8.41 -1.67 -9.36
C ALA A 167 8.13 -0.32 -9.99
N ASN A 168 9.15 0.54 -9.93
CA ASN A 168 9.21 1.76 -10.70
C ASN A 168 10.27 1.61 -11.79
N ALA A 169 9.90 0.94 -12.88
CA ALA A 169 10.79 0.58 -13.98
C ALA A 169 10.09 0.72 -15.34
N GLU A 170 10.88 0.81 -16.41
CA GLU A 170 10.42 1.02 -17.80
C GLU A 170 9.47 -0.06 -18.32
N TRP A 171 9.46 -1.24 -17.69
CA TRP A 171 8.58 -2.35 -18.06
C TRP A 171 7.34 -2.48 -17.15
N SER A 172 7.19 -1.60 -16.16
CA SER A 172 6.08 -1.63 -15.20
C SER A 172 5.04 -0.58 -15.56
N PRO A 173 3.90 -0.90 -16.20
CA PRO A 173 2.94 0.12 -16.58
C PRO A 173 2.34 0.87 -15.39
N THR A 174 1.79 2.05 -15.68
CA THR A 174 1.00 2.84 -14.73
C THR A 174 -0.45 2.39 -14.67
N TRP A 175 -0.96 1.70 -15.69
CA TRP A 175 -2.30 1.13 -15.68
C TRP A 175 -2.28 -0.32 -16.16
N SER A 176 -3.18 -1.13 -15.63
CA SER A 176 -3.34 -2.54 -15.98
C SER A 176 -4.72 -2.81 -16.57
N PRO A 177 -4.86 -3.61 -17.65
CA PRO A 177 -6.17 -4.09 -18.10
C PRO A 177 -6.86 -5.00 -17.06
N PHE A 178 -6.08 -5.52 -16.10
CA PHE A 178 -6.55 -6.32 -14.97
C PHE A 178 -6.87 -5.45 -13.74
N TYR A 179 -7.26 -4.19 -13.93
CA TYR A 179 -7.64 -3.29 -12.83
C TYR A 179 -8.99 -3.61 -12.17
N SER A 180 -9.76 -4.54 -12.76
CA SER A 180 -11.10 -4.95 -12.31
C SER A 180 -11.27 -6.46 -12.45
N CYS A 181 -12.30 -7.04 -11.83
CA CYS A 181 -12.57 -8.48 -11.95
C CYS A 181 -13.08 -8.89 -13.35
N THR A 182 -13.34 -7.94 -14.25
CA THR A 182 -13.83 -8.23 -15.62
C THR A 182 -12.79 -9.03 -16.41
N TYR A 183 -11.51 -8.73 -16.23
CA TYR A 183 -10.38 -9.46 -16.79
C TYR A 183 -9.42 -9.79 -15.65
N GLN A 184 -9.21 -11.08 -15.38
CA GLN A 184 -8.40 -11.52 -14.24
C GLN A 184 -6.93 -11.71 -14.64
N GLY A 185 -6.00 -11.13 -13.89
CA GLY A 185 -4.57 -11.28 -14.18
C GLY A 185 -3.70 -10.27 -13.44
N ASN A 186 -2.42 -10.21 -13.81
CA ASN A 186 -1.50 -9.15 -13.36
C ASN A 186 -0.71 -8.54 -14.51
N SER A 187 -0.39 -7.26 -14.39
CA SER A 187 0.60 -6.61 -15.24
C SER A 187 2.03 -6.79 -14.70
N PRO A 188 3.06 -6.75 -15.57
CA PRO A 188 4.46 -6.73 -15.14
C PRO A 188 4.75 -5.54 -14.21
N GLY A 189 5.48 -5.73 -13.12
CA GLY A 189 5.77 -4.65 -12.14
C GLY A 189 4.93 -4.71 -10.86
N TRP A 190 4.02 -5.68 -10.80
CA TRP A 190 3.23 -6.04 -9.62
C TRP A 190 3.83 -7.32 -8.98
N THR A 191 3.72 -7.45 -7.65
CA THR A 191 4.43 -8.48 -6.86
C THR A 191 3.71 -9.81 -6.78
N VAL A 192 4.49 -10.88 -6.73
CA VAL A 192 4.13 -12.11 -6.01
C VAL A 192 4.32 -11.85 -4.53
N ARG A 193 3.29 -12.12 -3.73
CA ARG A 193 3.35 -12.01 -2.27
C ARG A 193 3.25 -13.38 -1.63
N ILE A 194 4.14 -13.63 -0.68
CA ILE A 194 4.16 -14.84 0.12
C ILE A 194 3.69 -14.47 1.51
N CYS A 195 2.57 -15.03 1.93
CA CYS A 195 2.03 -14.86 3.27
C CYS A 195 2.13 -16.16 4.04
N GLU A 196 1.94 -16.09 5.34
CA GLU A 196 1.82 -17.27 6.17
C GLU A 196 0.51 -18.03 5.90
N SER A 197 0.48 -19.31 6.24
CA SER A 197 -0.73 -20.12 6.24
C SER A 197 -0.93 -20.77 7.61
N SER A 198 -2.18 -20.93 8.01
CA SER A 198 -2.56 -21.64 9.23
C SER A 198 -2.72 -23.14 8.94
N VAL A 199 -2.03 -23.97 9.73
CA VAL A 199 -2.18 -25.43 9.74
C VAL A 199 -3.56 -25.79 10.30
N VAL A 200 -3.99 -25.13 11.38
CA VAL A 200 -5.25 -25.42 12.07
C VAL A 200 -6.45 -25.13 11.19
N LEU A 201 -6.43 -24.01 10.48
CA LEU A 201 -7.51 -23.55 9.60
C LEU A 201 -7.37 -24.07 8.16
N ASN A 202 -6.24 -24.70 7.83
CA ASN A 202 -5.89 -25.16 6.49
C ASN A 202 -6.13 -24.07 5.42
N THR A 203 -5.70 -22.84 5.73
CA THR A 203 -5.98 -21.66 4.90
C THR A 203 -4.84 -20.66 4.95
N GLY A 204 -4.68 -19.90 3.85
CA GLY A 204 -3.74 -18.79 3.77
C GLY A 204 -4.21 -17.61 4.61
N VAL A 205 -3.30 -17.03 5.39
CA VAL A 205 -3.55 -15.78 6.12
C VAL A 205 -3.20 -14.63 5.18
N ALA A 206 -4.21 -13.83 4.81
CA ALA A 206 -3.96 -12.66 3.99
C ALA A 206 -3.00 -11.70 4.71
N CYS A 207 -1.96 -11.25 4.00
CA CYS A 207 -0.97 -10.34 4.52
C CYS A 207 -0.84 -9.10 3.62
N ASP A 208 -0.47 -7.98 4.22
CA ASP A 208 -0.08 -6.78 3.50
C ASP A 208 1.41 -6.86 3.08
N TYR A 209 1.93 -5.79 2.47
CA TYR A 209 3.31 -5.75 2.03
C TYR A 209 4.30 -5.89 3.21
N ASP A 210 4.00 -5.24 4.34
CA ASP A 210 4.89 -5.14 5.48
C ASP A 210 4.90 -6.41 6.34
N THR A 211 3.81 -7.19 6.28
CA THR A 211 3.61 -8.45 7.04
C THR A 211 3.81 -9.70 6.20
N ALA A 212 4.17 -9.56 4.93
CA ALA A 212 4.50 -10.69 4.07
C ALA A 212 5.81 -11.36 4.49
N LEU A 213 5.86 -12.68 4.32
CA LEU A 213 7.08 -13.46 4.46
C LEU A 213 8.07 -13.15 3.31
N GLY A 214 7.54 -12.76 2.16
CA GLY A 214 8.31 -12.29 1.01
C GLY A 214 7.45 -11.55 0.01
N ASN A 215 8.02 -10.54 -0.65
CA ASN A 215 7.42 -9.89 -1.81
C ASN A 215 8.47 -9.88 -2.92
N GLU A 216 8.14 -10.40 -4.10
CA GLU A 216 9.04 -10.34 -5.26
C GLU A 216 8.33 -9.71 -6.45
N VAL A 217 9.01 -8.79 -7.14
CA VAL A 217 8.49 -8.23 -8.39
C VAL A 217 8.87 -9.14 -9.55
N ILE A 218 7.87 -9.66 -10.25
CA ILE A 218 8.13 -10.47 -11.45
C ILE A 218 8.57 -9.56 -12.60
N LYS A 219 9.80 -9.79 -13.08
CA LYS A 219 10.34 -9.15 -14.27
C LYS A 219 10.02 -9.97 -15.52
N PRO A 220 9.99 -9.37 -16.72
CA PRO A 220 9.97 -10.12 -17.97
C PRO A 220 11.33 -10.82 -18.18
N SER A 221 11.56 -11.95 -17.53
CA SER A 221 12.74 -12.83 -17.70
C SER A 221 12.37 -14.29 -17.45
N SER A 222 13.13 -15.23 -18.02
CA SER A 222 12.74 -16.64 -18.16
C SER A 222 12.94 -17.53 -16.93
N GLU A 223 13.40 -17.03 -15.79
CA GLU A 223 13.41 -17.80 -14.55
C GLU A 223 13.50 -16.85 -13.34
N HIS A 224 12.71 -17.11 -12.29
CA HIS A 224 12.72 -16.34 -11.05
C HIS A 224 12.86 -17.28 -9.86
N VAL A 225 13.80 -17.01 -8.96
CA VAL A 225 13.92 -17.75 -7.70
C VAL A 225 13.54 -16.83 -6.55
N ILE A 226 12.46 -17.15 -5.84
CA ILE A 226 12.02 -16.41 -4.66
C ILE A 226 12.45 -17.17 -3.42
N GLN A 227 13.30 -16.55 -2.60
CA GLN A 227 13.75 -17.11 -1.32
C GLN A 227 13.20 -16.29 -0.16
N PHE A 228 12.64 -16.97 0.84
CA PHE A 228 12.11 -16.34 2.04
C PHE A 228 12.29 -17.25 3.27
N ILE A 229 12.26 -16.65 4.46
CA ILE A 229 12.38 -17.40 5.71
C ILE A 229 11.06 -18.11 6.00
N CYS A 230 11.15 -19.40 6.31
CA CYS A 230 9.98 -20.17 6.69
C CYS A 230 9.29 -19.61 7.93
N PRO A 231 7.94 -19.58 7.95
CA PRO A 231 7.23 -19.13 9.14
C PRO A 231 7.61 -20.03 10.32
N SER A 232 7.96 -19.40 11.42
CA SER A 232 8.42 -20.07 12.63
C SER A 232 7.29 -20.80 13.33
N TYR A 233 7.63 -21.81 14.10
CA TYR A 233 6.74 -22.43 15.08
C TYR A 233 6.13 -21.36 16.02
N ARG A 234 4.81 -21.26 16.07
CA ARG A 234 4.11 -20.37 17.00
C ARG A 234 3.69 -21.12 18.26
N ASP A 235 3.08 -22.29 18.10
CA ASP A 235 2.55 -23.11 19.18
C ASP A 235 2.35 -24.59 18.75
N PRO A 236 1.95 -25.51 19.65
CA PRO A 236 1.80 -26.93 19.33
C PRO A 236 0.78 -27.27 18.22
N LEU A 237 -0.16 -26.37 17.93
CA LEU A 237 -1.18 -26.52 16.89
C LEU A 237 -0.77 -25.79 15.59
N GLU A 238 0.06 -24.76 15.69
CA GLU A 238 0.66 -24.03 14.57
C GLU A 238 2.19 -24.19 14.54
N PRO A 239 2.69 -25.34 14.06
CA PRO A 239 4.12 -25.63 14.06
C PRO A 239 4.97 -24.81 13.08
N GLY A 240 4.34 -23.91 12.31
CA GLY A 240 4.99 -23.12 11.26
C GLY A 240 5.22 -23.91 9.98
N GLY A 241 6.01 -23.33 9.07
CA GLY A 241 6.41 -23.95 7.80
C GLY A 241 5.38 -23.92 6.66
N LEU A 242 4.09 -23.65 6.93
CA LEU A 242 3.11 -23.43 5.88
C LEU A 242 3.06 -21.97 5.45
N TYR A 243 2.99 -21.76 4.14
CA TYR A 243 2.85 -20.46 3.52
C TYR A 243 1.81 -20.52 2.41
N SER A 244 1.28 -19.36 2.04
CA SER A 244 0.36 -19.17 0.93
C SER A 244 0.99 -18.21 -0.04
N ILE A 245 0.90 -18.56 -1.32
CA ILE A 245 1.42 -17.70 -2.38
C ILE A 245 0.23 -17.00 -2.99
N TYR A 246 0.19 -15.69 -2.81
CA TYR A 246 -0.71 -14.81 -3.52
C TYR A 246 0.02 -14.38 -4.78
N THR A 247 -0.09 -15.23 -5.80
CA THR A 247 0.23 -14.85 -7.16
C THR A 247 -1.03 -14.34 -7.84
N ALA A 248 -0.83 -13.47 -8.80
CA ALA A 248 -1.79 -13.28 -9.86
C ALA A 248 -1.31 -14.11 -11.06
N PRO A 249 -2.19 -14.85 -11.79
CA PRO A 249 -1.82 -15.53 -13.01
C PRO A 249 -1.22 -14.50 -13.96
N ILE A 250 0.05 -14.71 -14.22
CA ILE A 250 0.75 -14.18 -15.37
C ILE A 250 0.03 -14.80 -16.58
N MET A 251 -0.98 -14.14 -17.15
CA MET A 251 -1.77 -14.77 -18.23
C MET A 251 -1.06 -14.75 -19.58
N GLU A 252 -0.90 -15.96 -20.10
CA GLU A 252 -0.80 -16.45 -21.49
C GLU A 252 0.28 -15.93 -22.44
N GLN A 253 0.90 -14.76 -22.24
CA GLN A 253 2.00 -14.30 -23.11
C GLN A 253 3.39 -14.35 -22.48
N LEU A 254 3.47 -14.78 -21.22
CA LEU A 254 4.73 -15.04 -20.49
C LEU A 254 4.81 -16.52 -20.07
N VAL A 255 4.54 -17.42 -21.02
CA VAL A 255 4.50 -18.89 -20.83
C VAL A 255 5.89 -19.50 -20.48
N HIS A 256 6.92 -18.70 -20.22
CA HIS A 256 8.30 -19.21 -20.09
C HIS A 256 9.10 -18.65 -18.90
N ALA A 257 8.46 -18.07 -17.88
CA ALA A 257 9.15 -17.77 -16.63
C ALA A 257 8.79 -18.83 -15.57
N GLU A 258 9.65 -19.82 -15.37
CA GLU A 258 9.51 -20.72 -14.23
C GLU A 258 9.84 -19.93 -12.95
N VAL A 259 8.89 -19.89 -12.01
CA VAL A 259 9.11 -19.27 -10.69
C VAL A 259 9.37 -20.40 -9.69
N THR A 260 10.61 -20.55 -9.26
CA THR A 260 11.00 -21.45 -8.17
C THR A 260 10.85 -20.74 -6.84
N ILE A 261 10.07 -21.29 -5.92
CA ILE A 261 9.84 -20.72 -4.59
C ILE A 261 10.49 -21.62 -3.55
N THR A 262 11.45 -21.07 -2.81
CA THR A 262 12.22 -21.81 -1.81
C THR A 262 12.08 -21.14 -0.46
N CYS A 263 11.49 -21.87 0.47
CA CYS A 263 11.43 -21.53 1.88
C CYS A 263 12.72 -22.01 2.55
N VAL A 264 13.49 -21.12 3.18
CA VAL A 264 14.72 -21.47 3.90
C VAL A 264 14.49 -21.39 5.41
N GLN A 265 15.05 -22.34 6.15
CA GLN A 265 15.03 -22.30 7.61
C GLN A 265 16.01 -21.20 8.09
N ASN A 266 15.62 -20.47 9.13
CA ASN A 266 16.57 -19.58 9.80
C ASN A 266 17.62 -20.44 10.51
N ASN A 267 18.90 -20.21 10.20
CA ASN A 267 20.02 -20.77 10.96
C ASN A 267 20.13 -20.11 12.34
#